data_AF-A0A1H9P7G7-F1
#
_entry.id   AF-A0A1H9P7G7-F1
#
_cell.length_a   1.000
_cell.length_b   1.000
_cell.length_c   1.000
_cell.angle_alpha   90.00
_cell.angle_beta   90.00
_cell.angle_gamma   90.00
#
_symmetry.space_group_name_H-M   'P 1'
#
loop_
_entity.id
_entity.type
_entity.pdbx_description
1 polymer ?
#
loop_
_entity_poly.entity_id
_entity_poly.type
_entity_poly.pdbx_seq_one_letter_code
_entity_poly.pdbx_strand_id
1 'polypeptide(L)'
;MTTKRFRFTAPRGSRCIVVAAMLAASITVLATAEESSSVVASRVSDEGLGELRPEVHLTSASGWMNDPQRPFFLDGRWHLYYLYNEDYPNGNGTEWYHVTSTDLVHWFNEGVAIHKYTRGDGDIQSGSAVIDANNTAGFGAGAIVVVATQQLDAVQTQSLFYSTDGGYTFEQYAGNPIMRNPAGSGDFRDPKITWDAEHSRWLMLISELHKIGFYTSANLTEWTYLSGFERDDLGIMECPELFRMSVEGDPSRTTWVLATGANGFNYGMNSGYAYWTGKWDGTNFHPDQVEPQWLDNGSDFYAAVTWTDPQQAAEEQLRTRYAIGWVDNWDYARRLPAGEWGGNHLSLVREVHLKDIDGRLALTSRPIDTINALEGEQARIEQLLIGPGETRAVPQPTSAAYRLRASIAQDPRNPAREVRLKLKTDGTHFATVGYDFATETAFIVRNRDAIADELTEVYRHGRTIRVRPRDGVVDLDIIVDRTSVEVFMNGDEHALSAVVYGANDANGLTAEAFDGLAVIRSMTVAPLAPAPPVLRG
;
A
#
# COMPACT_ATOMS: atom_id res chain seq x y z
N MET A 1 31.40 -71.93 2.15
CA MET A 1 31.07 -71.84 3.58
C MET A 1 29.61 -71.43 3.71
N THR A 2 28.70 -72.40 3.57
CA THR A 2 27.88 -73.02 4.65
C THR A 2 26.79 -72.09 5.20
N THR A 3 25.66 -71.90 4.51
CA THR A 3 24.34 -72.60 4.65
C THR A 3 23.79 -72.76 6.07
N LYS A 4 22.60 -72.20 6.38
CA LYS A 4 21.31 -72.95 6.49
C LYS A 4 20.13 -72.11 7.01
N ARG A 5 18.98 -72.30 6.35
CA ARG A 5 17.61 -72.06 6.82
C ARG A 5 17.25 -72.99 7.99
N PHE A 6 16.31 -72.60 8.85
CA PHE A 6 15.31 -73.51 9.42
C PHE A 6 13.95 -72.83 9.68
N ARG A 7 12.89 -73.49 9.21
CA ARG A 7 11.50 -73.37 9.68
C ARG A 7 11.35 -74.20 10.97
N PHE A 8 10.47 -73.82 11.90
CA PHE A 8 9.17 -74.48 12.15
C PHE A 8 8.54 -74.12 13.52
N THR A 9 7.20 -74.21 13.52
CA THR A 9 6.27 -74.56 14.61
C THR A 9 5.99 -73.58 15.76
N ALA A 10 4.73 -73.13 15.79
CA ALA A 10 4.02 -72.66 16.98
C ALA A 10 3.70 -73.79 17.96
N PRO A 11 3.38 -73.45 19.22
CA PRO A 11 2.25 -74.07 19.89
C PRO A 11 1.29 -73.05 20.53
N ARG A 12 0.02 -73.47 20.58
CA ARG A 12 -1.13 -72.85 21.22
C ARG A 12 -0.95 -72.76 22.75
N GLY A 13 -1.48 -71.70 23.34
CA GLY A 13 -1.68 -71.58 24.79
C GLY A 13 -2.59 -70.40 25.11
N SER A 14 -3.88 -70.69 25.28
CA SER A 14 -4.96 -69.74 25.56
C SER A 14 -4.75 -68.93 26.83
N ARG A 15 -5.09 -67.63 26.79
CA ARG A 15 -5.75 -66.94 27.90
C ARG A 15 -6.50 -65.70 27.39
N CYS A 16 -7.76 -65.63 27.81
CA CYS A 16 -8.77 -64.65 27.45
C CYS A 16 -8.26 -63.22 27.56
N ILE A 17 -8.49 -62.42 26.53
CA ILE A 17 -8.60 -60.96 26.65
C ILE A 17 -9.99 -60.60 26.13
N VAL A 18 -10.74 -59.97 27.03
CA VAL A 18 -12.05 -59.36 26.79
C VAL A 18 -11.89 -58.32 25.69
N VAL A 19 -12.57 -58.52 24.56
CA VAL A 19 -12.70 -57.49 23.52
C VAL A 19 -13.76 -56.49 24.02
N ALA A 20 -13.29 -55.41 24.64
CA ALA A 20 -14.09 -54.19 24.76
C ALA A 20 -13.98 -53.45 23.42
N ALA A 21 -15.05 -53.50 22.63
CA ALA A 21 -15.20 -52.64 21.46
C ALA A 21 -15.31 -51.18 21.93
N MET A 22 -14.22 -50.42 21.85
CA MET A 22 -14.30 -48.97 21.83
C MET A 22 -14.44 -48.54 20.38
N LEU A 23 -15.65 -48.10 20.00
CA LEU A 23 -15.83 -47.21 18.87
C LEU A 23 -15.02 -45.94 19.15
N ALA A 24 -13.85 -45.81 18.53
CA ALA A 24 -13.22 -44.50 18.37
C ALA A 24 -13.98 -43.77 17.25
N ALA A 25 -14.98 -43.00 17.63
CA ALA A 25 -15.54 -41.99 16.74
C ALA A 25 -14.46 -40.93 16.52
N SER A 26 -13.82 -40.97 15.36
CA SER A 26 -13.01 -39.86 14.86
C SER A 26 -13.97 -38.69 14.60
N ILE A 27 -14.11 -37.81 15.59
CA ILE A 27 -14.73 -36.50 15.40
C ILE A 27 -13.72 -35.68 14.60
N THR A 28 -13.93 -35.61 13.29
CA THR A 28 -13.35 -34.55 12.46
C THR A 28 -14.00 -33.25 12.91
N VAL A 29 -13.30 -32.49 13.75
CA VAL A 29 -13.69 -31.10 14.03
C VAL A 29 -13.39 -30.34 12.74
N LEU A 30 -14.39 -30.18 11.87
CA LEU A 30 -14.42 -29.04 10.97
C LEU A 30 -14.48 -27.81 11.87
N ALA A 31 -13.35 -27.13 12.04
CA ALA A 31 -13.34 -25.77 12.52
C ALA A 31 -13.97 -24.91 11.43
N THR A 32 -15.29 -24.77 11.46
CA THR A 32 -15.96 -23.63 10.84
C THR A 32 -15.57 -22.41 11.66
N ALA A 33 -14.54 -21.70 11.22
CA ALA A 33 -14.31 -20.34 11.67
C ALA A 33 -15.42 -19.45 11.07
N GLU A 34 -16.60 -19.49 11.66
CA GLU A 34 -17.47 -18.31 11.63
C GLU A 34 -16.81 -17.27 12.52
N GLU A 35 -15.96 -16.43 11.93
CA GLU A 35 -15.64 -15.14 12.54
C GLU A 35 -16.93 -14.35 12.60
N SER A 36 -17.60 -14.37 13.74
CA SER A 36 -18.62 -13.36 14.03
C SER A 36 -17.89 -12.03 14.18
N SER A 37 -17.87 -11.23 13.12
CA SER A 37 -17.46 -9.83 13.17
C SER A 37 -18.50 -9.06 13.97
N SER A 38 -18.38 -9.07 15.31
CA SER A 38 -19.05 -8.06 16.11
C SER A 38 -18.34 -6.73 15.83
N VAL A 39 -18.95 -5.90 14.99
CA VAL A 39 -18.57 -4.49 14.82
C VAL A 39 -18.59 -3.87 16.22
N VAL A 40 -17.41 -3.58 16.75
CA VAL A 40 -17.30 -2.74 17.96
C VAL A 40 -17.71 -1.36 17.49
N ALA A 41 -18.88 -0.90 17.93
CA ALA A 41 -19.32 0.46 17.68
C ALA A 41 -18.28 1.41 18.32
N SER A 42 -17.49 2.07 17.47
CA SER A 42 -16.53 3.07 17.90
C SER A 42 -17.27 4.19 18.63
N ARG A 43 -16.69 4.75 19.71
CA ARG A 43 -17.31 5.87 20.43
C ARG A 43 -17.32 7.20 19.67
N VAL A 44 -16.88 7.23 18.41
CA VAL A 44 -17.17 8.35 17.51
C VAL A 44 -18.67 8.30 17.19
N SER A 45 -19.43 9.27 17.67
CA SER A 45 -20.86 9.35 17.39
C SER A 45 -21.11 9.30 15.88
N ASP A 46 -22.08 8.47 15.45
CA ASP A 46 -22.46 8.29 14.04
C ASP A 46 -22.72 9.63 13.31
N GLU A 47 -23.14 10.68 14.04
CA GLU A 47 -23.41 12.02 13.50
C GLU A 47 -22.16 12.77 12.98
N GLY A 48 -20.92 12.31 13.28
CA GLY A 48 -19.66 12.99 12.89
C GLY A 48 -18.77 12.21 11.91
N LEU A 49 -19.16 11.02 11.44
CA LEU A 49 -18.28 10.19 10.60
C LEU A 49 -18.07 10.76 9.17
N GLY A 50 -19.01 11.58 8.69
CA GLY A 50 -18.80 12.39 7.47
C GLY A 50 -17.76 13.50 7.66
N GLU A 51 -17.56 13.97 8.90
CA GLU A 51 -16.53 14.96 9.27
C GLU A 51 -15.14 14.34 9.35
N LEU A 52 -15.00 13.02 9.26
CA LEU A 52 -13.69 12.35 9.20
C LEU A 52 -13.18 12.16 7.77
N ARG A 53 -13.96 12.49 6.74
CA ARG A 53 -13.55 12.27 5.35
C ARG A 53 -12.32 13.15 5.01
N PRO A 54 -11.21 12.55 4.53
CA PRO A 54 -10.04 13.29 4.05
C PRO A 54 -10.40 14.41 3.05
N GLU A 55 -9.71 15.55 3.15
CA GLU A 55 -9.96 16.73 2.32
C GLU A 55 -9.10 16.74 1.06
N VAL A 56 -7.89 16.15 1.08
CA VAL A 56 -6.95 16.18 -0.06
C VAL A 56 -6.55 14.80 -0.59
N HIS A 57 -6.99 13.74 0.09
CA HIS A 57 -6.79 12.36 -0.35
C HIS A 57 -8.01 11.84 -1.13
N LEU A 58 -7.76 10.94 -2.07
CA LEU A 58 -8.82 10.31 -2.86
C LEU A 58 -9.59 9.30 -1.99
N THR A 59 -10.87 9.56 -1.78
CA THR A 59 -11.83 8.69 -1.08
C THR A 59 -12.88 8.17 -2.05
N SER A 60 -13.56 7.06 -1.72
CA SER A 60 -14.78 6.69 -2.44
C SER A 60 -15.91 7.69 -2.12
N ALA A 61 -16.91 7.75 -3.00
CA ALA A 61 -18.10 8.57 -2.76
C ALA A 61 -18.94 8.02 -1.58
N SER A 62 -19.02 6.70 -1.49
CA SER A 62 -19.71 5.88 -0.49
C SER A 62 -18.99 4.53 -0.34
N GLY A 63 -19.50 3.60 0.47
CA GLY A 63 -19.04 2.20 0.50
C GLY A 63 -17.56 2.04 0.81
N TRP A 64 -16.99 0.86 0.56
CA TRP A 64 -15.59 0.56 0.87
C TRP A 64 -14.66 0.77 -0.32
N MET A 65 -13.45 1.27 -0.04
CA MET A 65 -12.33 1.37 -0.98
C MET A 65 -11.14 0.57 -0.47
N ASN A 66 -10.44 -0.10 -1.37
CA ASN A 66 -9.08 -0.62 -1.15
C ASN A 66 -8.20 -0.45 -2.40
N ASP A 67 -7.51 -1.51 -2.82
CA ASP A 67 -6.38 -1.51 -3.75
C ASP A 67 -6.56 -0.62 -4.99
N PRO A 68 -5.65 0.34 -5.24
CA PRO A 68 -5.59 1.06 -6.50
C PRO A 68 -5.04 0.17 -7.62
N GLN A 69 -5.55 0.36 -8.83
CA GLN A 69 -5.07 -0.30 -10.04
C GLN A 69 -4.16 0.65 -10.81
N ARG A 70 -3.11 0.15 -11.46
CA ARG A 70 -2.11 1.02 -12.11
C ARG A 70 -2.78 1.99 -13.11
N PRO A 71 -2.59 3.31 -12.95
CA PRO A 71 -3.13 4.27 -13.89
C PRO A 71 -2.55 4.13 -15.29
N PHE A 72 -3.34 4.54 -16.28
CA PHE A 72 -2.87 4.83 -17.62
C PHE A 72 -3.29 6.24 -18.05
N PHE A 73 -2.56 6.80 -19.02
CA PHE A 73 -2.88 8.11 -19.58
C PHE A 73 -3.47 7.96 -20.97
N LEU A 74 -4.65 8.53 -21.21
CA LEU A 74 -5.32 8.54 -22.50
C LEU A 74 -6.09 9.86 -22.66
N ASP A 75 -6.09 10.41 -23.87
CA ASP A 75 -6.88 11.60 -24.24
C ASP A 75 -6.77 12.79 -23.27
N GLY A 76 -5.55 13.02 -22.75
CA GLY A 76 -5.26 14.14 -21.85
C GLY A 76 -5.60 13.88 -20.38
N ARG A 77 -5.93 12.64 -20.00
CA ARG A 77 -6.35 12.28 -18.64
C ARG A 77 -5.65 11.03 -18.13
N TRP A 78 -5.38 11.05 -16.84
CA TRP A 78 -5.09 9.86 -16.04
C TRP A 78 -6.39 9.13 -15.74
N HIS A 79 -6.40 7.83 -15.99
CA HIS A 79 -7.46 6.90 -15.62
C HIS A 79 -6.95 6.04 -14.49
N LEU A 80 -7.58 6.13 -13.31
CA LEU A 80 -7.27 5.32 -12.13
C LEU A 80 -8.52 4.52 -11.77
N TYR A 81 -8.32 3.26 -11.41
CA TYR A 81 -9.37 2.43 -10.82
C TYR A 81 -8.97 2.04 -9.41
N TYR A 82 -9.95 1.73 -8.58
CA TYR A 82 -9.73 1.12 -7.28
C TYR A 82 -10.79 0.08 -6.99
N LEU A 83 -10.45 -0.87 -6.11
CA LEU A 83 -11.42 -1.84 -5.62
C LEU A 83 -12.46 -1.17 -4.75
N TYR A 84 -13.72 -1.44 -5.06
CA TYR A 84 -14.88 -0.77 -4.50
C TYR A 84 -15.96 -1.76 -4.07
N ASN A 85 -16.62 -1.51 -2.93
CA ASN A 85 -17.77 -2.28 -2.49
C ASN A 85 -18.89 -1.35 -1.99
N GLU A 86 -19.88 -1.09 -2.86
CA GLU A 86 -20.98 -0.17 -2.60
C GLU A 86 -21.82 -0.55 -1.37
N ASP A 87 -22.09 -1.84 -1.19
CA ASP A 87 -22.97 -2.38 -0.16
C ASP A 87 -22.22 -2.76 1.14
N TYR A 88 -20.96 -2.36 1.28
CA TYR A 88 -20.21 -2.51 2.54
C TYR A 88 -20.91 -1.80 3.72
N PRO A 89 -20.95 -2.38 4.94
CA PRO A 89 -20.33 -3.66 5.35
C PRO A 89 -21.22 -4.89 5.16
N ASN A 90 -22.43 -4.74 4.63
CA ASN A 90 -23.42 -5.83 4.55
C ASN A 90 -23.27 -6.68 3.29
N GLY A 91 -22.65 -6.13 2.26
CA GLY A 91 -22.31 -6.77 1.00
C GLY A 91 -20.96 -7.45 0.99
N ASN A 92 -20.72 -8.24 -0.04
CA ASN A 92 -19.44 -8.92 -0.25
C ASN A 92 -18.88 -8.63 -1.66
N GLY A 93 -17.59 -8.88 -1.83
CA GLY A 93 -16.88 -8.73 -3.09
C GLY A 93 -16.50 -7.29 -3.40
N THR A 94 -15.75 -7.14 -4.48
CA THR A 94 -15.27 -5.85 -4.99
C THR A 94 -15.56 -5.70 -6.48
N GLU A 95 -15.66 -4.43 -6.90
CA GLU A 95 -15.82 -3.92 -8.26
C GLU A 95 -14.64 -3.02 -8.59
N TRP A 96 -14.45 -2.67 -9.86
CA TRP A 96 -13.51 -1.59 -10.23
C TRP A 96 -14.26 -0.29 -10.42
N TYR A 97 -14.06 0.65 -9.50
CA TYR A 97 -14.57 2.01 -9.61
C TYR A 97 -13.55 2.91 -10.29
N HIS A 98 -14.01 3.76 -11.20
CA HIS A 98 -13.19 4.56 -12.08
C HIS A 98 -13.23 6.03 -11.69
N VAL A 99 -12.04 6.63 -11.63
CA VAL A 99 -11.85 8.07 -11.50
C VAL A 99 -10.85 8.57 -12.54
N THR A 100 -11.02 9.81 -12.99
CA THR A 100 -10.05 10.47 -13.89
C THR A 100 -9.45 11.72 -13.28
N SER A 101 -8.25 12.09 -13.71
CA SER A 101 -7.60 13.34 -13.31
C SER A 101 -6.75 13.91 -14.45
N THR A 102 -6.57 15.22 -14.47
CA THR A 102 -5.61 15.90 -15.36
C THR A 102 -4.30 16.24 -14.66
N ASP A 103 -4.24 16.15 -13.34
CA ASP A 103 -3.15 16.70 -12.54
C ASP A 103 -2.74 15.82 -11.33
N LEU A 104 -3.40 14.66 -11.18
CA LEU A 104 -3.19 13.66 -10.13
C LEU A 104 -3.53 14.15 -8.70
N VAL A 105 -4.21 15.29 -8.59
CA VAL A 105 -4.69 15.87 -7.32
C VAL A 105 -6.20 16.03 -7.34
N HIS A 106 -6.77 16.60 -8.41
CA HIS A 106 -8.20 16.78 -8.57
C HIS A 106 -8.78 15.60 -9.36
N TRP A 107 -9.67 14.85 -8.74
CA TRP A 107 -10.26 13.63 -9.30
C TRP A 107 -11.73 13.82 -9.69
N PHE A 108 -12.12 13.20 -10.80
CA PHE A 108 -13.50 13.14 -11.29
C PHE A 108 -14.02 11.72 -11.17
N ASN A 109 -15.17 11.55 -10.52
CA ASN A 109 -15.86 10.27 -10.44
C ASN A 109 -16.50 9.92 -11.77
N GLU A 110 -16.17 8.73 -12.29
CA GLU A 110 -16.74 8.19 -13.54
C GLU A 110 -17.66 6.98 -13.29
N GLY A 111 -17.71 6.46 -12.06
CA GLY A 111 -18.60 5.37 -11.65
C GLY A 111 -17.94 4.00 -11.70
N VAL A 112 -18.75 2.94 -11.57
CA VAL A 112 -18.27 1.55 -11.65
C VAL A 112 -17.99 1.20 -13.12
N ALA A 113 -16.77 0.77 -13.42
CA ALA A 113 -16.35 0.39 -14.77
C ALA A 113 -16.37 -1.13 -15.00
N ILE A 114 -16.11 -1.92 -13.96
CA ILE A 114 -16.24 -3.39 -13.99
C ILE A 114 -17.07 -3.83 -12.78
N HIS A 115 -18.26 -4.37 -13.06
CA HIS A 115 -19.20 -4.82 -12.05
C HIS A 115 -18.90 -6.24 -11.54
N LYS A 116 -19.08 -6.44 -10.24
CA LYS A 116 -19.05 -7.77 -9.61
C LYS A 116 -20.27 -8.57 -10.02
N TYR A 117 -20.15 -9.90 -9.98
CA TYR A 117 -21.25 -10.81 -10.26
C TYR A 117 -21.83 -10.75 -11.69
N THR A 118 -21.09 -10.13 -12.60
CA THR A 118 -21.42 -10.13 -14.03
C THR A 118 -21.43 -11.58 -14.55
N ARG A 119 -22.48 -11.94 -15.29
CA ARG A 119 -22.72 -13.31 -15.82
C ARG A 119 -22.82 -14.43 -14.78
N GLY A 120 -22.95 -14.10 -13.49
CA GLY A 120 -22.98 -15.07 -12.40
C GLY A 120 -21.61 -15.54 -11.92
N ASP A 121 -20.53 -14.97 -12.46
CA ASP A 121 -19.17 -15.17 -11.96
C ASP A 121 -18.98 -14.45 -10.61
N GLY A 122 -17.90 -14.67 -9.87
CA GLY A 122 -17.69 -14.06 -8.55
C GLY A 122 -17.25 -12.58 -8.59
N ASP A 123 -16.70 -12.13 -7.46
CA ASP A 123 -16.18 -10.78 -7.30
C ASP A 123 -14.91 -10.52 -8.12
N ILE A 124 -14.64 -9.23 -8.40
CA ILE A 124 -13.50 -8.77 -9.19
C ILE A 124 -12.47 -8.16 -8.25
N GLN A 125 -11.29 -8.76 -8.18
CA GLN A 125 -10.17 -8.32 -7.35
C GLN A 125 -9.15 -7.53 -8.17
N SER A 126 -7.98 -7.27 -7.59
CA SER A 126 -6.92 -6.46 -8.19
C SER A 126 -6.39 -7.06 -9.50
N GLY A 127 -5.74 -6.22 -10.30
CA GLY A 127 -5.22 -6.56 -11.61
C GLY A 127 -4.54 -5.38 -12.28
N SER A 128 -4.57 -5.34 -13.61
CA SER A 128 -4.03 -4.22 -14.36
C SER A 128 -4.69 -3.98 -15.71
N ALA A 129 -4.75 -2.70 -16.07
CA ALA A 129 -5.10 -2.23 -17.40
C ALA A 129 -3.84 -1.98 -18.25
N VAL A 130 -3.92 -2.29 -19.54
CA VAL A 130 -2.92 -1.94 -20.55
C VAL A 130 -3.59 -1.44 -21.82
N ILE A 131 -2.93 -0.50 -22.51
CA ILE A 131 -3.35 -0.04 -23.83
C ILE A 131 -2.76 -1.00 -24.88
N ASP A 132 -3.60 -1.78 -25.55
CA ASP A 132 -3.18 -2.68 -26.62
C ASP A 132 -3.10 -1.93 -27.97
N ALA A 133 -2.10 -1.08 -28.10
CA ALA A 133 -1.92 -0.21 -29.27
C ALA A 133 -1.87 -0.98 -30.61
N ASN A 134 -1.37 -2.21 -30.59
CA ASN A 134 -1.16 -3.03 -31.78
C ASN A 134 -2.27 -4.06 -32.04
N ASN A 135 -3.37 -4.03 -31.27
CA ASN A 135 -4.46 -4.98 -31.39
C ASN A 135 -4.00 -6.45 -31.27
N THR A 136 -3.05 -6.71 -30.38
CA THR A 136 -2.51 -8.06 -30.15
C THR A 136 -3.57 -9.01 -29.57
N ALA A 137 -4.53 -8.49 -28.82
CA ALA A 137 -5.64 -9.25 -28.23
C ALA A 137 -6.86 -9.39 -29.17
N GLY A 138 -6.93 -8.59 -30.23
CA GLY A 138 -8.01 -8.68 -31.23
C GLY A 138 -9.27 -7.86 -30.94
N PHE A 139 -9.27 -6.99 -29.92
CA PHE A 139 -10.43 -6.16 -29.54
C PHE A 139 -10.47 -4.76 -30.18
N GLY A 140 -9.46 -4.42 -30.98
CA GLY A 140 -9.27 -3.12 -31.63
C GLY A 140 -7.94 -2.49 -31.25
N ALA A 141 -7.31 -1.78 -32.20
CA ALA A 141 -6.06 -1.08 -31.93
C ALA A 141 -6.31 0.06 -30.93
N GLY A 142 -5.56 0.09 -29.83
CA GLY A 142 -5.72 1.06 -28.75
C GLY A 142 -6.83 0.71 -27.76
N ALA A 143 -7.44 -0.48 -27.86
CA ALA A 143 -8.37 -0.95 -26.84
C ALA A 143 -7.66 -1.04 -25.48
N ILE A 144 -8.40 -0.71 -24.41
CA ILE A 144 -7.91 -0.94 -23.05
C ILE A 144 -8.25 -2.37 -22.69
N VAL A 145 -7.23 -3.17 -22.39
CA VAL A 145 -7.39 -4.55 -21.94
C VAL A 145 -7.06 -4.60 -20.46
N VAL A 146 -8.02 -5.10 -19.68
CA VAL A 146 -7.85 -5.40 -18.27
C VAL A 146 -7.71 -6.90 -18.11
N VAL A 147 -6.70 -7.31 -17.36
CA VAL A 147 -6.69 -8.63 -16.74
C VAL A 147 -6.77 -8.43 -15.24
N ALA A 148 -7.78 -9.06 -14.63
CA ALA A 148 -8.06 -8.94 -13.21
C ALA A 148 -8.34 -10.31 -12.62
N THR A 149 -8.09 -10.45 -11.32
CA THR A 149 -8.48 -11.65 -10.61
C THR A 149 -10.00 -11.69 -10.45
N GLN A 150 -10.61 -12.83 -10.71
CA GLN A 150 -12.04 -13.08 -10.52
C GLN A 150 -12.23 -14.43 -9.84
N GLN A 151 -13.09 -14.47 -8.83
CA GLN A 151 -13.43 -15.74 -8.18
C GLN A 151 -14.44 -16.53 -9.02
N LEU A 152 -14.11 -17.77 -9.37
CA LEU A 152 -15.04 -18.71 -9.99
C LEU A 152 -15.12 -19.95 -9.10
N ASP A 153 -16.31 -20.30 -8.65
CA ASP A 153 -16.53 -21.39 -7.68
C ASP A 153 -15.64 -21.28 -6.42
N ALA A 154 -15.47 -20.04 -5.91
CA ALA A 154 -14.59 -19.69 -4.79
C ALA A 154 -13.09 -19.96 -5.02
N VAL A 155 -12.66 -20.07 -6.28
CA VAL A 155 -11.25 -20.19 -6.69
C VAL A 155 -10.83 -18.94 -7.45
N GLN A 156 -9.70 -18.35 -7.08
CA GLN A 156 -9.13 -17.23 -7.81
C GLN A 156 -8.71 -17.68 -9.22
N THR A 157 -9.14 -16.93 -10.23
CA THR A 157 -8.78 -17.13 -11.64
C THR A 157 -8.45 -15.79 -12.26
N GLN A 158 -7.82 -15.76 -13.44
CA GLN A 158 -7.59 -14.49 -14.16
C GLN A 158 -8.59 -14.36 -15.29
N SER A 159 -9.31 -13.25 -15.29
CA SER A 159 -10.34 -12.91 -16.26
C SER A 159 -9.94 -11.65 -17.03
N LEU A 160 -10.30 -11.62 -18.30
CA LEU A 160 -10.06 -10.51 -19.21
C LEU A 160 -11.33 -9.69 -19.42
N PHE A 161 -11.15 -8.38 -19.45
CA PHE A 161 -12.15 -7.40 -19.84
C PHE A 161 -11.55 -6.45 -20.87
N TYR A 162 -12.34 -5.92 -21.79
CA TYR A 162 -11.85 -4.95 -22.76
C TYR A 162 -12.79 -3.76 -22.88
N SER A 163 -12.21 -2.60 -23.14
CA SER A 163 -12.91 -1.35 -23.41
C SER A 163 -12.50 -0.80 -24.77
N THR A 164 -13.50 -0.36 -25.53
CA THR A 164 -13.34 0.35 -26.81
C THR A 164 -13.81 1.80 -26.74
N ASP A 165 -14.18 2.27 -25.55
CA ASP A 165 -14.66 3.63 -25.28
C ASP A 165 -13.66 4.46 -24.45
N GLY A 166 -12.40 4.05 -24.38
CA GLY A 166 -11.33 4.77 -23.67
C GLY A 166 -11.17 4.37 -22.19
N GLY A 167 -11.71 3.22 -21.78
CA GLY A 167 -11.64 2.70 -20.42
C GLY A 167 -12.80 3.12 -19.52
N TYR A 168 -13.88 3.66 -20.06
CA TYR A 168 -15.03 4.07 -19.25
C TYR A 168 -15.93 2.88 -18.90
N THR A 169 -16.19 2.02 -19.88
CA THR A 169 -16.95 0.77 -19.68
C THR A 169 -16.20 -0.42 -20.25
N PHE A 170 -16.38 -1.59 -19.63
CA PHE A 170 -15.68 -2.80 -20.01
C PHE A 170 -16.65 -3.95 -20.30
N GLU A 171 -16.37 -4.66 -21.40
CA GLU A 171 -17.03 -5.92 -21.73
C GLU A 171 -16.21 -7.09 -21.19
N GLN A 172 -16.88 -8.02 -20.49
CA GLN A 172 -16.26 -9.26 -20.04
C GLN A 172 -16.04 -10.21 -21.22
N TYR A 173 -14.80 -10.66 -21.39
CA TYR A 173 -14.42 -11.57 -22.46
C TYR A 173 -15.14 -12.92 -22.33
N ALA A 174 -15.75 -13.38 -23.42
CA ALA A 174 -16.55 -14.61 -23.43
C ALA A 174 -15.72 -15.89 -23.18
N GLY A 175 -14.39 -15.83 -23.41
CA GLY A 175 -13.48 -16.95 -23.15
C GLY A 175 -12.95 -17.03 -21.72
N ASN A 176 -13.47 -16.21 -20.78
CA ASN A 176 -13.02 -16.25 -19.40
C ASN A 176 -13.32 -17.59 -18.70
N PRO A 177 -12.49 -17.98 -17.70
CA PRO A 177 -11.26 -17.32 -17.30
C PRO A 177 -10.12 -17.59 -18.32
N ILE A 178 -9.29 -16.58 -18.58
CA ILE A 178 -8.11 -16.75 -19.46
C ILE A 178 -7.00 -17.57 -18.79
N MET A 179 -6.97 -17.60 -17.45
CA MET A 179 -6.08 -18.47 -16.68
C MET A 179 -6.82 -19.04 -15.47
N ARG A 180 -6.79 -20.36 -15.31
CA ARG A 180 -7.23 -21.02 -14.08
C ARG A 180 -6.08 -21.07 -13.09
N ASN A 181 -6.39 -21.02 -11.79
CA ASN A 181 -5.39 -21.31 -10.76
C ASN A 181 -4.84 -22.74 -10.96
N PRO A 182 -3.52 -22.91 -11.19
CA PRO A 182 -2.92 -24.21 -11.44
C PRO A 182 -3.07 -25.20 -10.29
N ALA A 183 -3.13 -24.72 -9.05
CA ALA A 183 -3.33 -25.54 -7.85
C ALA A 183 -4.82 -25.87 -7.60
N GLY A 184 -5.74 -25.16 -8.25
CA GLY A 184 -7.18 -25.30 -8.05
C GLY A 184 -7.70 -24.75 -6.73
N SER A 185 -6.85 -24.12 -5.92
CA SER A 185 -7.18 -23.45 -4.66
C SER A 185 -6.05 -22.51 -4.22
N GLY A 186 -6.30 -21.72 -3.17
CA GLY A 186 -5.31 -20.79 -2.62
C GLY A 186 -5.07 -19.56 -3.49
N ASP A 187 -4.00 -18.85 -3.15
CA ASP A 187 -3.68 -17.54 -3.69
C ASP A 187 -3.15 -17.63 -5.13
N PHE A 188 -3.84 -16.97 -6.05
CA PHE A 188 -3.46 -16.82 -7.46
C PHE A 188 -4.08 -15.51 -7.97
N ARG A 189 -3.45 -14.37 -7.68
CA ARG A 189 -4.10 -13.06 -7.85
C ARG A 189 -3.19 -11.90 -8.24
N ASP A 190 -3.82 -10.74 -8.47
CA ASP A 190 -3.21 -9.44 -8.72
C ASP A 190 -2.30 -9.40 -9.96
N PRO A 191 -2.81 -9.82 -11.14
CA PRO A 191 -2.03 -9.86 -12.37
C PRO A 191 -1.56 -8.47 -12.80
N LYS A 192 -0.24 -8.26 -12.82
CA LYS A 192 0.39 -7.03 -13.29
C LYS A 192 1.04 -7.22 -14.65
N ILE A 193 0.52 -6.54 -15.66
CA ILE A 193 0.97 -6.69 -17.04
C ILE A 193 1.88 -5.53 -17.44
N THR A 194 2.95 -5.82 -18.18
CA THR A 194 3.80 -4.83 -18.84
C THR A 194 4.25 -5.34 -20.20
N TRP A 195 4.69 -4.44 -21.08
CA TRP A 195 5.26 -4.80 -22.37
C TRP A 195 6.78 -5.01 -22.24
N ASP A 196 7.25 -6.21 -22.53
CA ASP A 196 8.66 -6.56 -22.65
C ASP A 196 9.11 -6.25 -24.08
N ALA A 197 9.55 -5.01 -24.30
CA ALA A 197 9.93 -4.52 -25.63
C ALA A 197 11.14 -5.25 -26.22
N GLU A 198 12.06 -5.73 -25.39
CA GLU A 198 13.27 -6.45 -25.81
C GLU A 198 12.91 -7.80 -26.46
N HIS A 199 11.91 -8.49 -25.91
CA HIS A 199 11.46 -9.79 -26.41
C HIS A 199 10.17 -9.71 -27.22
N SER A 200 9.61 -8.52 -27.42
CA SER A 200 8.36 -8.26 -28.16
C SER A 200 7.18 -9.11 -27.69
N ARG A 201 6.92 -9.09 -26.38
CA ARG A 201 5.84 -9.87 -25.74
C ARG A 201 5.27 -9.15 -24.52
N TRP A 202 4.09 -9.56 -24.10
CA TRP A 202 3.53 -9.17 -22.81
C TRP A 202 4.16 -10.01 -21.69
N LEU A 203 4.49 -9.38 -20.58
CA LEU A 203 4.93 -10.00 -19.33
C LEU A 203 3.86 -9.74 -18.27
N MET A 204 3.45 -10.78 -17.56
CA MET A 204 2.57 -10.71 -16.40
C MET A 204 3.33 -11.19 -15.17
N LEU A 205 3.15 -10.46 -14.06
CA LEU A 205 3.48 -10.89 -12.72
C LEU A 205 2.19 -11.27 -12.01
N ILE A 206 2.22 -12.33 -11.21
CA ILE A 206 1.06 -12.77 -10.44
C ILE A 206 1.48 -13.22 -9.04
N SER A 207 0.67 -12.88 -8.04
CA SER A 207 0.84 -13.37 -6.67
C SER A 207 0.39 -14.83 -6.58
N GLU A 208 1.27 -15.67 -6.06
CA GLU A 208 1.04 -17.08 -5.76
C GLU A 208 1.48 -17.36 -4.31
N LEU A 209 0.82 -16.72 -3.34
CA LEU A 209 1.11 -16.78 -1.90
C LEU A 209 2.47 -16.16 -1.54
N HIS A 210 3.55 -16.95 -1.50
CA HIS A 210 4.93 -16.54 -1.17
C HIS A 210 5.82 -16.45 -2.41
N LYS A 211 5.20 -16.49 -3.59
CA LYS A 211 5.87 -16.46 -4.89
C LYS A 211 5.24 -15.39 -5.76
N ILE A 212 6.09 -14.66 -6.49
CA ILE A 212 5.67 -13.90 -7.65
C ILE A 212 5.95 -14.76 -8.89
N GLY A 213 4.90 -15.21 -9.57
CA GLY A 213 5.01 -15.93 -10.84
C GLY A 213 5.18 -14.98 -12.01
N PHE A 214 6.06 -15.32 -12.95
CA PHE A 214 6.24 -14.61 -14.21
C PHE A 214 5.63 -15.41 -15.35
N TYR A 215 4.83 -14.76 -16.19
CA TYR A 215 4.14 -15.36 -17.32
C TYR A 215 4.30 -14.47 -18.55
N THR A 216 4.27 -15.05 -19.74
CA THR A 216 4.34 -14.28 -20.99
C THR A 216 3.23 -14.61 -21.95
N SER A 217 2.87 -13.63 -22.78
CA SER A 217 1.82 -13.77 -23.79
C SER A 217 2.15 -12.97 -25.04
N ALA A 218 1.70 -13.46 -26.19
CA ALA A 218 1.71 -12.71 -27.44
C ALA A 218 0.41 -11.91 -27.66
N ASN A 219 -0.68 -12.24 -26.96
CA ASN A 219 -2.05 -11.81 -27.30
C ASN A 219 -2.94 -11.48 -26.09
N LEU A 220 -2.39 -11.44 -24.87
CA LEU A 220 -3.10 -11.17 -23.60
C LEU A 220 -4.16 -12.21 -23.18
N THR A 221 -4.54 -13.14 -24.06
CA THR A 221 -5.54 -14.19 -23.79
C THR A 221 -4.90 -15.54 -23.48
N GLU A 222 -3.71 -15.82 -24.01
CA GLU A 222 -2.97 -17.07 -23.79
C GLU A 222 -1.66 -16.78 -23.07
N TRP A 223 -1.48 -17.35 -21.88
CA TRP A 223 -0.33 -17.10 -21.03
C TRP A 223 0.51 -18.36 -20.81
N THR A 224 1.83 -18.22 -20.93
CA THR A 224 2.80 -19.29 -20.69
C THR A 224 3.65 -18.94 -19.47
N TYR A 225 3.71 -19.87 -18.49
CA TYR A 225 4.59 -19.72 -17.34
C TYR A 225 6.06 -19.60 -17.76
N LEU A 226 6.78 -18.68 -17.14
CA LEU A 226 8.18 -18.37 -17.43
C LEU A 226 9.09 -18.79 -16.26
N SER A 227 8.87 -18.23 -15.08
CA SER A 227 9.65 -18.51 -13.86
C SER A 227 8.93 -17.96 -12.61
N GLY A 228 9.59 -17.94 -11.44
CA GLY A 228 9.06 -17.29 -10.24
C GLY A 228 10.14 -16.76 -9.31
N PHE A 229 9.74 -15.83 -8.43
CA PHE A 229 10.56 -15.30 -7.34
C PHE A 229 9.89 -15.64 -6.00
N GLU A 230 10.51 -16.50 -5.20
CA GLU A 230 9.95 -17.08 -3.96
C GLU A 230 10.63 -16.51 -2.71
N ARG A 231 9.85 -16.24 -1.65
CA ARG A 231 10.30 -15.69 -0.36
C ARG A 231 9.59 -16.36 0.82
N ASP A 232 10.30 -17.20 1.56
CA ASP A 232 9.75 -17.87 2.76
C ASP A 232 9.86 -17.03 4.05
N ASP A 233 10.49 -15.87 3.96
CA ASP A 233 10.77 -14.94 5.05
C ASP A 233 9.80 -13.75 5.10
N LEU A 234 8.87 -13.67 4.16
CA LEU A 234 7.76 -12.72 4.15
C LEU A 234 6.43 -13.46 4.33
N GLY A 235 5.39 -12.72 4.70
CA GLY A 235 4.02 -13.22 4.62
C GLY A 235 3.53 -13.29 3.17
N ILE A 236 2.21 -13.18 2.99
CA ILE A 236 1.62 -13.12 1.65
C ILE A 236 2.24 -11.95 0.88
N MET A 237 2.62 -12.21 -0.37
CA MET A 237 3.09 -11.23 -1.34
C MET A 237 1.94 -10.93 -2.31
N GLU A 238 1.53 -9.67 -2.44
CA GLU A 238 0.38 -9.21 -3.24
C GLU A 238 0.79 -8.06 -4.16
N CYS A 239 -0.04 -7.74 -5.15
CA CYS A 239 0.15 -6.56 -6.03
C CYS A 239 1.59 -6.40 -6.58
N PRO A 240 2.15 -7.40 -7.28
CA PRO A 240 3.54 -7.35 -7.73
C PRO A 240 3.76 -6.32 -8.85
N GLU A 241 4.99 -5.79 -8.94
CA GLU A 241 5.42 -4.90 -10.02
C GLU A 241 6.88 -5.16 -10.41
N LEU A 242 7.21 -5.01 -11.70
CA LEU A 242 8.59 -5.01 -12.19
C LEU A 242 8.80 -3.83 -13.12
N PHE A 243 9.79 -3.01 -12.82
CA PHE A 243 10.12 -1.83 -13.59
C PHE A 243 11.61 -1.50 -13.53
N ARG A 244 12.05 -0.58 -14.39
CA ARG A 244 13.44 -0.12 -14.47
C ARG A 244 13.51 1.36 -14.12
N MET A 245 14.52 1.75 -13.36
CA MET A 245 14.79 3.15 -13.01
C MET A 245 16.27 3.49 -13.15
N SER A 246 16.56 4.76 -13.41
CA SER A 246 17.90 5.33 -13.39
C SER A 246 18.33 5.70 -11.97
N VAL A 247 19.58 5.41 -11.63
CA VAL A 247 20.21 5.74 -10.35
C VAL A 247 20.65 7.20 -10.37
N GLU A 248 20.24 7.98 -9.37
CA GLU A 248 20.54 9.42 -9.27
C GLU A 248 20.12 10.20 -10.53
N GLY A 249 19.07 9.71 -11.18
CA GLY A 249 18.57 10.23 -12.45
C GLY A 249 19.48 9.96 -13.65
N ASP A 250 20.66 9.34 -13.54
CA ASP A 250 21.52 9.11 -14.71
C ASP A 250 20.96 7.99 -15.61
N PRO A 251 20.41 8.28 -16.82
CA PRO A 251 19.75 7.28 -17.66
C PRO A 251 20.73 6.24 -18.22
N SER A 252 22.05 6.48 -18.13
CA SER A 252 23.08 5.49 -18.48
C SER A 252 23.31 4.46 -17.38
N ARG A 253 22.87 4.74 -16.15
CA ARG A 253 23.00 3.90 -14.96
C ARG A 253 21.63 3.51 -14.45
N THR A 254 21.17 2.34 -14.84
CA THR A 254 19.83 1.85 -14.46
C THR A 254 19.89 0.53 -13.71
N THR A 255 18.89 0.26 -12.87
CA THR A 255 18.64 -1.07 -12.29
C THR A 255 17.18 -1.47 -12.46
N TRP A 256 16.90 -2.76 -12.34
CA TRP A 256 15.53 -3.27 -12.24
C TRP A 256 15.09 -3.25 -10.78
N VAL A 257 13.80 -3.04 -10.58
CA VAL A 257 13.13 -3.10 -9.28
C VAL A 257 11.97 -4.07 -9.39
N LEU A 258 12.00 -5.12 -8.57
CA LEU A 258 10.86 -5.99 -8.31
C LEU A 258 10.22 -5.54 -7.00
N ALA A 259 8.93 -5.25 -7.00
CA ALA A 259 8.20 -4.78 -5.84
C ALA A 259 6.90 -5.55 -5.65
N THR A 260 6.35 -5.51 -4.43
CA THR A 260 5.11 -6.20 -4.05
C THR A 260 4.59 -5.60 -2.74
N GLY A 261 3.27 -5.60 -2.56
CA GLY A 261 2.69 -5.56 -1.23
C GLY A 261 3.13 -6.80 -0.45
N ALA A 262 3.63 -6.67 0.78
CA ALA A 262 3.97 -7.82 1.60
C ALA A 262 3.77 -7.55 3.09
N ASN A 263 3.44 -8.60 3.84
CA ASN A 263 3.55 -8.56 5.31
C ASN A 263 5.00 -8.86 5.73
N GLY A 264 5.69 -7.87 6.28
CA GLY A 264 7.10 -7.93 6.65
C GLY A 264 7.39 -8.24 8.12
N PHE A 265 6.56 -9.02 8.83
CA PHE A 265 6.72 -9.24 10.28
C PHE A 265 8.11 -9.70 10.71
N ASN A 266 8.77 -10.58 9.93
CA ASN A 266 10.14 -11.04 10.21
C ASN A 266 11.20 -9.92 10.14
N TYR A 267 10.84 -8.79 9.55
CA TYR A 267 11.67 -7.58 9.43
C TYR A 267 11.20 -6.45 10.35
N GLY A 268 10.29 -6.73 11.30
CA GLY A 268 9.70 -5.71 12.18
C GLY A 268 8.69 -4.79 11.48
N MET A 269 8.25 -5.17 10.27
CA MET A 269 7.27 -4.45 9.47
C MET A 269 5.90 -5.14 9.54
N ASN A 270 4.85 -4.50 9.04
CA ASN A 270 3.55 -5.13 8.76
C ASN A 270 3.31 -5.13 7.25
N SER A 271 2.05 -5.18 6.80
CA SER A 271 1.70 -4.96 5.39
C SER A 271 2.23 -3.62 4.88
N GLY A 272 3.02 -3.64 3.81
CA GLY A 272 3.55 -2.44 3.17
C GLY A 272 4.08 -2.73 1.77
N TYR A 273 4.77 -1.75 1.15
CA TYR A 273 5.38 -1.90 -0.17
C TYR A 273 6.85 -2.33 -0.08
N ALA A 274 7.09 -3.64 -0.22
CA ALA A 274 8.42 -4.24 -0.23
C ALA A 274 9.01 -4.24 -1.65
N TYR A 275 10.33 -4.07 -1.76
CA TYR A 275 11.03 -4.14 -3.05
C TYR A 275 12.48 -4.61 -2.96
N TRP A 276 13.01 -5.03 -4.10
CA TRP A 276 14.40 -5.39 -4.33
C TRP A 276 14.92 -4.68 -5.57
N THR A 277 16.14 -4.15 -5.51
CA THR A 277 16.90 -3.78 -6.72
C THR A 277 17.63 -5.01 -7.26
N GLY A 278 17.87 -5.05 -8.56
CA GLY A 278 18.58 -6.17 -9.17
C GLY A 278 18.56 -6.20 -10.68
N LYS A 279 18.65 -7.41 -11.22
CA LYS A 279 18.72 -7.66 -12.67
C LYS A 279 17.55 -8.53 -13.11
N TRP A 280 16.88 -8.11 -14.16
CA TRP A 280 15.97 -8.95 -14.93
C TRP A 280 16.71 -9.46 -16.17
N ASP A 281 16.77 -10.78 -16.36
CA ASP A 281 17.47 -11.41 -17.49
C ASP A 281 16.53 -11.79 -18.65
N GLY A 282 15.27 -11.32 -18.61
CA GLY A 282 14.22 -11.75 -19.54
C GLY A 282 13.47 -13.01 -19.09
N THR A 283 13.94 -13.70 -18.05
CA THR A 283 13.30 -14.90 -17.49
C THR A 283 13.17 -14.81 -15.98
N ASN A 284 14.21 -14.47 -15.25
CA ASN A 284 14.28 -14.42 -13.79
C ASN A 284 14.70 -13.05 -13.30
N PHE A 285 14.27 -12.73 -12.08
CA PHE A 285 14.76 -11.58 -11.33
C PHE A 285 15.85 -12.03 -10.35
N HIS A 286 17.02 -11.40 -10.42
CA HIS A 286 18.18 -11.65 -9.57
C HIS A 286 18.40 -10.43 -8.67
N PRO A 287 18.02 -10.50 -7.37
CA PRO A 287 18.15 -9.36 -6.49
C PRO A 287 19.63 -9.10 -6.15
N ASP A 288 20.00 -7.83 -6.02
CA ASP A 288 21.36 -7.44 -5.60
C ASP A 288 21.64 -7.81 -4.14
N GLN A 289 20.59 -7.84 -3.31
CA GLN A 289 20.62 -8.27 -1.90
C GLN A 289 19.43 -9.17 -1.59
N VAL A 290 19.59 -10.09 -0.64
CA VAL A 290 18.53 -11.03 -0.28
C VAL A 290 17.39 -10.30 0.43
N GLU A 291 17.72 -9.38 1.33
CA GLU A 291 16.76 -8.66 2.17
C GLU A 291 15.99 -7.59 1.38
N PRO A 292 14.66 -7.50 1.54
CA PRO A 292 13.87 -6.45 0.93
C PRO A 292 14.21 -5.06 1.51
N GLN A 293 13.76 -4.06 0.79
CA GLN A 293 13.62 -2.67 1.23
C GLN A 293 12.13 -2.28 1.24
N TRP A 294 11.80 -1.16 1.88
CA TRP A 294 10.43 -0.65 1.97
C TRP A 294 10.39 0.76 1.42
N LEU A 295 9.39 1.07 0.58
CA LEU A 295 9.22 2.43 0.04
C LEU A 295 8.66 3.38 1.11
N ASP A 296 7.87 2.84 2.03
CA ASP A 296 7.30 3.53 3.17
C ASP A 296 7.45 2.63 4.40
N ASN A 297 7.94 3.21 5.50
CA ASN A 297 8.19 2.49 6.75
C ASN A 297 7.06 2.64 7.78
N GLY A 298 5.98 3.32 7.39
CA GLY A 298 4.75 3.42 8.14
C GLY A 298 3.93 2.13 8.11
N SER A 299 2.74 2.19 8.72
CA SER A 299 1.85 1.04 8.81
C SER A 299 0.84 0.96 7.66
N ASP A 300 0.63 2.07 6.95
CA ASP A 300 -0.53 2.33 6.09
C ASP A 300 -0.11 2.83 4.71
N PHE A 301 0.66 2.01 3.99
CA PHE A 301 1.00 2.22 2.58
C PHE A 301 1.06 0.87 1.87
N TYR A 302 -0.12 0.35 1.53
CA TYR A 302 -0.30 -1.01 1.01
C TYR A 302 -0.88 -1.03 -0.41
N ALA A 303 -0.81 -2.18 -1.08
CA ALA A 303 -1.31 -2.40 -2.44
C ALA A 303 -0.88 -1.30 -3.44
N ALA A 304 0.28 -0.69 -3.20
CA ALA A 304 0.68 0.47 -3.97
C ALA A 304 1.05 0.08 -5.39
N VAL A 305 0.75 0.99 -6.32
CA VAL A 305 1.04 0.82 -7.75
C VAL A 305 1.90 1.98 -8.21
N THR A 306 2.79 1.71 -9.17
CA THR A 306 3.65 2.71 -9.79
C THR A 306 3.47 2.79 -11.30
N TRP A 307 3.67 3.98 -11.86
CA TRP A 307 3.56 4.22 -13.31
C TRP A 307 4.49 5.36 -13.74
N THR A 308 4.71 5.49 -15.05
CA THR A 308 5.46 6.62 -15.63
C THR A 308 4.49 7.55 -16.34
N ASP A 309 4.92 8.80 -16.55
CA ASP A 309 4.26 9.69 -17.49
C ASP A 309 4.60 9.30 -18.93
N PRO A 310 3.66 8.74 -19.72
CA PRO A 310 3.95 8.38 -21.11
C PRO A 310 4.15 9.61 -22.02
N GLN A 311 3.79 10.82 -21.56
CA GLN A 311 4.04 12.06 -22.28
C GLN A 311 5.50 12.53 -22.14
N GLN A 312 6.21 12.06 -21.12
CA GLN A 312 7.62 12.37 -20.91
C GLN A 312 8.52 11.55 -21.84
N ALA A 313 9.72 12.07 -22.13
CA ALA A 313 10.73 11.34 -22.89
C ALA A 313 11.14 10.05 -22.17
N ALA A 314 11.56 9.02 -22.90
CA ALA A 314 11.91 7.71 -22.34
C ALA A 314 13.00 7.79 -21.23
N GLU A 315 13.94 8.73 -21.37
CA GLU A 315 14.98 8.99 -20.36
C GLU A 315 14.39 9.53 -19.05
N GLU A 316 13.37 10.38 -19.13
CA GLU A 316 12.68 10.93 -17.95
C GLU A 316 11.78 9.88 -17.29
N GLN A 317 11.14 9.02 -18.09
CA GLN A 317 10.38 7.87 -17.58
C GLN A 317 11.27 6.85 -16.81
N LEU A 318 12.58 6.85 -17.04
CA LEU A 318 13.53 6.09 -16.22
C LEU A 318 13.88 6.82 -14.92
N ARG A 319 13.81 8.15 -14.87
CA ARG A 319 14.17 8.96 -13.69
C ARG A 319 13.12 8.92 -12.62
N THR A 320 11.86 9.10 -13.03
CA THR A 320 10.77 9.34 -12.11
C THR A 320 9.60 8.42 -12.44
N ARG A 321 9.01 7.88 -11.38
CA ARG A 321 7.72 7.19 -11.43
C ARG A 321 6.75 7.91 -10.51
N TYR A 322 5.47 7.75 -10.75
CA TYR A 322 4.45 8.07 -9.75
C TYR A 322 4.09 6.83 -8.95
N ALA A 323 3.60 7.03 -7.72
CA ALA A 323 3.08 5.99 -6.86
C ALA A 323 1.82 6.45 -6.13
N ILE A 324 0.89 5.53 -5.90
CA ILE A 324 -0.26 5.72 -5.01
C ILE A 324 -0.54 4.38 -4.31
N GLY A 325 -0.85 4.42 -3.02
CA GLY A 325 -1.13 3.25 -2.21
C GLY A 325 -2.42 3.39 -1.42
N TRP A 326 -2.97 2.27 -0.97
CA TRP A 326 -4.06 2.25 0.00
C TRP A 326 -3.52 2.63 1.39
N VAL A 327 -4.09 3.66 2.01
CA VAL A 327 -3.68 4.15 3.33
C VAL A 327 -4.50 3.44 4.40
N ASP A 328 -4.16 2.18 4.61
CA ASP A 328 -4.75 1.32 5.64
C ASP A 328 -3.91 0.04 5.81
N ASN A 329 -4.36 -0.86 6.68
CA ASN A 329 -3.76 -2.15 6.94
C ASN A 329 -4.80 -3.22 7.27
N TRP A 330 -4.70 -4.38 6.61
CA TRP A 330 -5.62 -5.51 6.82
C TRP A 330 -5.76 -5.97 8.29
N ASP A 331 -4.77 -5.75 9.15
CA ASP A 331 -4.84 -6.10 10.58
C ASP A 331 -5.93 -5.32 11.35
N TYR A 332 -6.35 -4.16 10.85
CA TYR A 332 -7.35 -3.30 11.52
C TYR A 332 -8.32 -2.56 10.59
N ALA A 333 -8.16 -2.63 9.27
CA ALA A 333 -8.98 -1.92 8.29
C ALA A 333 -10.49 -2.03 8.56
N ARG A 334 -10.99 -3.25 8.80
CA ARG A 334 -12.42 -3.52 9.08
C ARG A 334 -12.93 -3.01 10.43
N ARG A 335 -12.03 -2.47 11.28
CA ARG A 335 -12.33 -1.92 12.60
C ARG A 335 -12.23 -0.41 12.64
N LEU A 336 -11.74 0.22 11.56
CA LEU A 336 -11.65 1.66 11.47
C LEU A 336 -13.04 2.30 11.35
N PRO A 337 -13.23 3.53 11.83
CA PRO A 337 -14.46 4.28 11.61
C PRO A 337 -14.75 4.46 10.11
N ALA A 338 -15.82 3.82 9.62
CA ALA A 338 -16.14 3.76 8.20
C ALA A 338 -17.07 4.90 7.72
N GLY A 339 -18.09 5.23 8.51
CA GLY A 339 -19.16 6.13 8.05
C GLY A 339 -19.79 5.67 6.73
N GLU A 340 -20.38 6.61 5.98
CA GLU A 340 -20.97 6.31 4.66
C GLU A 340 -19.92 6.03 3.56
N TRP A 341 -18.67 6.48 3.75
CA TRP A 341 -17.59 6.39 2.76
C TRP A 341 -16.57 5.28 3.03
N GLY A 342 -16.87 4.36 3.94
CA GLY A 342 -16.08 3.16 4.19
C GLY A 342 -14.84 3.36 5.06
N GLY A 343 -14.39 4.59 5.28
CA GLY A 343 -13.31 4.92 6.24
C GLY A 343 -11.90 4.85 5.68
N ASN A 344 -11.75 4.50 4.39
CA ASN A 344 -10.44 4.30 3.78
C ASN A 344 -10.26 5.17 2.54
N HIS A 345 -9.01 5.46 2.24
CA HIS A 345 -8.60 6.35 1.17
C HIS A 345 -7.28 5.91 0.57
N LEU A 346 -6.94 6.50 -0.58
CA LEU A 346 -5.62 6.35 -1.18
C LEU A 346 -4.69 7.45 -0.69
N SER A 347 -3.39 7.18 -0.73
CA SER A 347 -2.33 8.13 -0.39
C SER A 347 -2.38 9.32 -1.33
N LEU A 348 -1.67 10.39 -1.00
CA LEU A 348 -1.28 11.32 -2.05
C LEU A 348 -0.52 10.59 -3.16
N VAL A 349 -0.63 11.10 -4.38
CA VAL A 349 0.26 10.67 -5.45
C VAL A 349 1.67 11.17 -5.12
N ARG A 350 2.63 10.25 -5.19
CA ARG A 350 4.04 10.51 -4.89
C ARG A 350 4.89 10.40 -6.14
N GLU A 351 5.92 11.19 -6.24
CA GLU A 351 7.03 10.95 -7.16
C GLU A 351 8.05 10.04 -6.49
N VAL A 352 8.45 8.97 -7.19
CA VAL A 352 9.43 7.99 -6.77
C VAL A 352 10.70 8.15 -7.60
N HIS A 353 11.83 8.18 -6.92
CA HIS A 353 13.17 8.26 -7.49
C HIS A 353 14.06 7.17 -6.92
N LEU A 354 15.11 6.79 -7.64
CA LEU A 354 16.11 5.82 -7.17
C LEU A 354 17.43 6.52 -6.87
N LYS A 355 17.87 6.45 -5.60
CA LYS A 355 19.09 7.09 -5.11
C LYS A 355 20.07 6.08 -4.52
N ASP A 356 21.34 6.45 -4.43
CA ASP A 356 22.36 5.74 -3.65
C ASP A 356 22.43 6.36 -2.25
N ILE A 357 21.92 5.64 -1.25
CA ILE A 357 21.93 6.06 0.15
C ILE A 357 22.87 5.13 0.89
N ASP A 358 24.00 5.68 1.37
CA ASP A 358 25.03 4.93 2.11
C ASP A 358 25.56 3.67 1.37
N GLY A 359 25.64 3.70 0.03
CA GLY A 359 26.12 2.58 -0.78
C GLY A 359 25.05 1.54 -1.10
N ARG A 360 23.77 1.81 -0.78
CA ARG A 360 22.62 0.97 -1.13
C ARG A 360 21.68 1.75 -2.04
N LEU A 361 21.32 1.16 -3.17
CA LEU A 361 20.31 1.71 -4.06
C LEU A 361 18.94 1.62 -3.39
N ALA A 362 18.30 2.76 -3.14
CA ALA A 362 17.04 2.86 -2.43
C ALA A 362 16.05 3.72 -3.22
N LEU A 363 14.80 3.27 -3.27
CA LEU A 363 13.68 4.09 -3.69
C LEU A 363 13.39 5.14 -2.62
N THR A 364 13.16 6.36 -3.09
CA THR A 364 12.79 7.55 -2.30
C THR A 364 11.48 8.09 -2.85
N SER A 365 10.63 8.70 -2.03
CA SER A 365 9.33 9.20 -2.49
C SER A 365 8.92 10.50 -1.83
N ARG A 366 8.30 11.40 -2.60
CA ARG A 366 7.81 12.72 -2.18
C ARG A 366 6.42 13.00 -2.71
N PRO A 367 5.59 13.83 -2.06
CA PRO A 367 4.33 14.28 -2.65
C PRO A 367 4.54 14.92 -4.02
N ILE A 368 3.64 14.67 -4.97
CA ILE A 368 3.69 15.31 -6.29
C ILE A 368 3.62 16.84 -6.16
N ASP A 369 4.41 17.55 -6.97
CA ASP A 369 4.51 19.01 -6.87
C ASP A 369 3.17 19.74 -7.12
N THR A 370 2.22 19.13 -7.83
CA THR A 370 0.86 19.69 -8.03
C THR A 370 0.16 20.00 -6.72
N ILE A 371 0.41 19.24 -5.64
CA ILE A 371 -0.23 19.45 -4.33
C ILE A 371 0.10 20.83 -3.74
N ASN A 372 1.22 21.44 -4.14
CA ASN A 372 1.64 22.76 -3.69
C ASN A 372 0.60 23.84 -4.04
N ALA A 373 -0.22 23.63 -5.08
CA ALA A 373 -1.28 24.56 -5.48
C ALA A 373 -2.44 24.63 -4.47
N LEU A 374 -2.56 23.64 -3.57
CA LEU A 374 -3.56 23.65 -2.50
C LEU A 374 -3.11 24.47 -1.28
N GLU A 375 -1.83 24.84 -1.16
CA GLU A 375 -1.33 25.57 0.00
C GLU A 375 -1.88 27.00 0.06
N GLY A 376 -2.52 27.33 1.18
CA GLY A 376 -2.94 28.69 1.51
C GLY A 376 -1.85 29.51 2.19
N GLU A 377 -2.27 30.56 2.92
CA GLU A 377 -1.35 31.44 3.65
C GLU A 377 -0.59 30.65 4.74
N GLN A 378 0.74 30.72 4.70
CA GLN A 378 1.60 29.96 5.60
C GLN A 378 1.84 30.74 6.90
N ALA A 379 1.58 30.10 8.04
CA ALA A 379 2.05 30.58 9.33
C ALA A 379 3.47 30.04 9.57
N ARG A 380 4.38 30.92 10.01
CA ARG A 380 5.82 30.60 10.07
C ARG A 380 6.48 31.01 11.38
N ILE A 381 7.46 30.21 11.80
CA ILE A 381 8.47 30.58 12.80
C ILE A 381 9.87 30.35 12.22
N GLU A 382 10.79 31.28 12.49
CA GLU A 382 12.18 31.20 12.02
C GLU A 382 13.13 30.62 13.06
N GLN A 383 12.76 30.62 14.33
CA GLN A 383 13.57 29.95 15.35
C GLN A 383 12.73 29.73 16.60
N LEU A 384 12.72 28.49 17.10
CA LEU A 384 12.12 28.15 18.37
C LEU A 384 13.05 27.23 19.15
N LEU A 385 13.52 27.72 20.30
CA LEU A 385 14.21 26.91 21.28
C LEU A 385 13.18 26.18 22.15
N ILE A 386 13.41 24.89 22.38
CA ILE A 386 12.53 24.02 23.18
C ILE A 386 13.35 23.46 24.35
N GLY A 387 12.91 23.78 25.58
CA GLY A 387 13.47 23.26 26.83
C GLY A 387 13.22 21.77 27.04
N PRO A 388 14.06 21.08 27.85
CA PRO A 388 13.79 19.70 28.23
C PRO A 388 12.49 19.61 29.05
N GLY A 389 11.55 18.78 28.59
CA GLY A 389 10.23 18.62 29.20
C GLY A 389 9.29 19.81 29.02
N GLU A 390 9.66 20.79 28.17
CA GLU A 390 8.81 21.94 27.85
C GLU A 390 7.91 21.61 26.65
N THR A 391 6.61 21.90 26.79
CA THR A 391 5.67 21.93 25.66
C THR A 391 5.59 23.37 25.12
N ARG A 392 5.95 23.57 23.86
CA ARG A 392 5.90 24.88 23.18
C ARG A 392 4.73 24.92 22.21
N ALA A 393 4.04 26.06 22.21
CA ALA A 393 3.15 26.41 21.11
C ALA A 393 3.97 26.69 19.84
N VAL A 394 3.43 26.23 18.72
CA VAL A 394 3.93 26.49 17.36
C VAL A 394 2.78 27.06 16.51
N PRO A 395 2.99 27.49 15.26
CA PRO A 395 1.89 27.87 14.38
C PRO A 395 0.78 26.80 14.38
N GLN A 396 -0.46 27.20 14.65
CA GLN A 396 -1.58 26.26 14.69
C GLN A 396 -2.18 26.11 13.29
N PRO A 397 -2.59 24.89 12.90
CA PRO A 397 -3.39 24.67 11.70
C PRO A 397 -4.71 25.45 11.75
N THR A 398 -5.14 25.96 10.59
CA THR A 398 -6.43 26.67 10.43
C THR A 398 -7.45 25.87 9.63
N SER A 399 -7.10 24.65 9.22
CA SER A 399 -7.92 23.70 8.46
C SER A 399 -7.63 22.27 8.95
N ALA A 400 -8.48 21.32 8.57
CA ALA A 400 -8.30 19.92 8.95
C ALA A 400 -7.18 19.25 8.15
N ALA A 401 -7.06 19.57 6.85
CA ALA A 401 -5.88 19.24 6.06
C ALA A 401 -4.85 20.38 6.05
N TYR A 402 -3.59 20.08 6.32
CA TYR A 402 -2.49 21.05 6.30
C TYR A 402 -1.15 20.38 6.00
N ARG A 403 -0.20 21.18 5.51
CA ARG A 403 1.20 20.77 5.33
C ARG A 403 2.08 21.46 6.36
N LEU A 404 2.86 20.67 7.06
CA LEU A 404 3.82 21.09 8.07
C LEU A 404 5.23 20.78 7.58
N ARG A 405 6.05 21.81 7.36
CA ARG A 405 7.48 21.65 7.07
C ARG A 405 8.30 22.16 8.24
N ALA A 406 9.29 21.40 8.69
CA ALA A 406 10.12 21.79 9.82
C ALA A 406 11.58 21.33 9.65
N SER A 407 12.52 22.19 10.01
CA SER A 407 13.95 21.88 10.09
C SER A 407 14.37 21.87 11.55
N ILE A 408 14.80 20.72 12.06
CA ILE A 408 15.01 20.48 13.50
C ILE A 408 16.48 20.12 13.75
N ALA A 409 17.08 20.73 14.76
CA ALA A 409 18.46 20.47 15.18
C ALA A 409 18.59 20.46 16.71
N GLN A 410 19.72 19.97 17.22
CA GLN A 410 20.10 20.10 18.63
C GLN A 410 20.77 21.46 18.91
N ASP A 411 20.61 22.03 20.11
CA ASP A 411 21.51 23.11 20.56
C ASP A 411 22.88 22.47 20.90
N PRO A 412 23.99 22.96 20.32
CA PRO A 412 25.30 22.33 20.49
C PRO A 412 25.85 22.40 21.93
N ARG A 413 25.31 23.27 22.79
CA ARG A 413 25.76 23.44 24.18
C ARG A 413 25.00 22.55 25.16
N ASN A 414 23.79 22.12 24.78
CA ASN A 414 22.96 21.25 25.58
C ASN A 414 22.07 20.43 24.62
N PRO A 415 22.61 19.40 23.95
CA PRO A 415 21.90 18.74 22.87
C PRO A 415 20.73 17.89 23.36
N ALA A 416 19.52 18.14 22.87
CA ALA A 416 18.36 17.28 23.15
C ALA A 416 18.56 15.87 22.60
N ARG A 417 18.16 14.84 23.36
CA ARG A 417 18.08 13.48 22.83
C ARG A 417 16.99 13.36 21.78
N GLU A 418 15.82 13.93 22.05
CA GLU A 418 14.61 13.66 21.27
C GLU A 418 13.75 14.91 21.10
N VAL A 419 13.09 15.02 19.95
CA VAL A 419 12.07 16.04 19.66
C VAL A 419 10.78 15.36 19.22
N ARG A 420 9.65 15.86 19.70
CA ARG A 420 8.30 15.38 19.38
C ARG A 420 7.43 16.52 18.87
N LEU A 421 6.73 16.29 17.78
CA LEU A 421 5.62 17.09 17.29
C LEU A 421 4.34 16.31 17.59
N LYS A 422 3.48 16.83 18.46
CA LYS A 422 2.17 16.25 18.74
C LYS A 422 1.16 16.87 17.79
N LEU A 423 0.66 16.04 16.88
CA LEU A 423 -0.31 16.38 15.84
C LEU A 423 -1.73 16.07 16.33
N LYS A 424 -2.71 16.81 15.81
CA LYS A 424 -4.14 16.60 16.06
C LYS A 424 -4.47 16.56 17.55
N THR A 425 -3.76 17.35 18.35
CA THR A 425 -3.84 17.27 19.81
C THR A 425 -4.93 18.14 20.41
N ASP A 426 -5.67 17.60 21.39
CA ASP A 426 -6.56 18.32 22.30
C ASP A 426 -5.96 18.45 23.73
N GLY A 427 -4.70 18.04 23.90
CA GLY A 427 -4.00 17.90 25.18
C GLY A 427 -4.08 16.51 25.82
N THR A 428 -5.03 15.65 25.41
CA THR A 428 -5.22 14.28 25.92
C THR A 428 -4.95 13.23 24.85
N HIS A 429 -5.53 13.42 23.66
CA HIS A 429 -5.36 12.60 22.47
C HIS A 429 -4.39 13.28 21.50
N PHE A 430 -3.57 12.49 20.81
CA PHE A 430 -2.62 12.97 19.81
C PHE A 430 -1.95 11.81 19.06
N ALA A 431 -1.45 12.10 17.86
CA ALA A 431 -0.34 11.36 17.27
C ALA A 431 0.96 12.12 17.46
N THR A 432 2.08 11.39 17.49
CA THR A 432 3.42 11.95 17.62
C THR A 432 4.22 11.63 16.38
N VAL A 433 4.78 12.66 15.74
CA VAL A 433 5.90 12.52 14.80
C VAL A 433 7.14 13.06 15.50
N GLY A 434 8.24 12.33 15.48
CA GLY A 434 9.42 12.75 16.22
C GLY A 434 10.72 12.17 15.69
N TYR A 435 11.80 12.57 16.35
CA TYR A 435 13.15 12.18 16.00
C TYR A 435 14.02 12.03 17.25
N ASP A 436 14.67 10.87 17.40
CA ASP A 436 15.69 10.59 18.43
C ASP A 436 17.09 10.74 17.81
N PHE A 437 17.80 11.79 18.21
CA PHE A 437 19.15 12.11 17.76
C PHE A 437 20.20 11.12 18.27
N ALA A 438 19.97 10.44 19.39
CA ALA A 438 20.92 9.46 19.92
C ALA A 438 20.92 8.15 19.13
N THR A 439 19.77 7.79 18.54
CA THR A 439 19.61 6.58 17.73
C THR A 439 19.50 6.87 16.24
N GLU A 440 19.55 8.14 15.84
CA GLU A 440 19.31 8.62 14.47
C GLU A 440 18.01 8.09 13.88
N THR A 441 16.93 8.12 14.66
CA THR A 441 15.69 7.42 14.32
C THR A 441 14.52 8.40 14.29
N ALA A 442 13.86 8.49 13.14
CA ALA A 442 12.57 9.14 13.00
C ALA A 442 11.45 8.16 13.35
N PHE A 443 10.32 8.66 13.87
CA PHE A 443 9.21 7.82 14.25
C PHE A 443 7.85 8.50 14.12
N ILE A 444 6.82 7.66 13.94
CA ILE A 444 5.41 8.02 14.08
C ILE A 444 4.73 7.07 15.08
N VAL A 445 4.01 7.64 16.04
CA VAL A 445 3.33 6.90 17.11
C VAL A 445 1.91 7.44 17.27
N ARG A 446 0.92 6.55 17.24
CA ARG A 446 -0.51 6.87 17.39
C ARG A 446 -1.19 6.12 18.53
N ASN A 447 -0.43 5.64 19.52
CA ASN A 447 -0.95 4.89 20.67
C ASN A 447 -1.77 5.73 21.67
N ARG A 448 -1.99 7.01 21.36
CA ARG A 448 -2.75 7.98 22.15
C ARG A 448 -3.72 8.78 21.28
N ASP A 449 -3.95 8.36 20.04
CA ASP A 449 -4.96 9.02 19.21
C ASP A 449 -6.39 8.71 19.74
N ALA A 450 -7.41 9.29 19.12
CA ALA A 450 -8.77 9.24 19.67
C ALA A 450 -9.40 7.84 19.70
N ILE A 451 -8.86 6.87 18.94
CA ILE A 451 -9.41 5.51 18.85
C ILE A 451 -8.43 4.45 19.38
N ALA A 452 -7.19 4.81 19.71
CA ALA A 452 -6.12 3.88 20.06
C ALA A 452 -6.51 2.79 21.08
N ASP A 453 -7.32 3.13 22.09
CA ASP A 453 -7.75 2.19 23.15
C ASP A 453 -8.73 1.11 22.65
N GLU A 454 -9.41 1.34 21.52
CA GLU A 454 -10.37 0.42 20.91
C GLU A 454 -9.71 -0.54 19.90
N LEU A 455 -8.47 -0.25 19.49
CA LEU A 455 -7.77 -0.94 18.41
C LEU A 455 -6.76 -1.99 18.91
N THR A 456 -6.11 -2.70 17.99
CA THR A 456 -5.13 -3.76 18.30
C THR A 456 -3.78 -3.21 18.74
N GLU A 457 -2.90 -4.07 19.28
CA GLU A 457 -1.51 -3.69 19.55
C GLU A 457 -0.75 -3.34 18.26
N VAL A 458 -1.06 -4.03 17.15
CA VAL A 458 -0.50 -3.75 15.82
C VAL A 458 -0.81 -2.31 15.39
N TYR A 459 -2.04 -1.85 15.61
CA TYR A 459 -2.42 -0.46 15.33
C TYR A 459 -1.61 0.55 16.15
N ARG A 460 -1.45 0.29 17.46
CA ARG A 460 -0.76 1.20 18.39
C ARG A 460 0.76 1.16 18.27
N HIS A 461 1.33 0.16 17.61
CA HIS A 461 2.77 0.01 17.49
C HIS A 461 3.38 1.20 16.73
N GLY A 462 4.40 1.82 17.32
CA GLY A 462 5.13 2.92 16.69
C GLY A 462 5.94 2.43 15.50
N ARG A 463 5.97 3.23 14.43
CA ARG A 463 6.82 2.96 13.27
C ARG A 463 8.05 3.83 13.29
N THR A 464 9.17 3.26 12.88
CA THR A 464 10.47 3.91 12.99
C THR A 464 11.31 3.65 11.74
N ILE A 465 12.19 4.60 11.42
CA ILE A 465 13.22 4.43 10.41
C ILE A 465 14.47 5.20 10.82
N ARG A 466 15.65 4.61 10.55
CA ARG A 466 16.91 5.33 10.70
C ARG A 466 17.03 6.39 9.63
N VAL A 467 17.25 7.63 10.04
CA VAL A 467 17.41 8.81 9.18
C VAL A 467 18.63 9.57 9.66
N ARG A 468 19.69 9.70 8.85
CA ARG A 468 20.88 10.45 9.28
C ARG A 468 20.66 11.95 9.14
N PRO A 469 20.96 12.78 10.16
CA PRO A 469 20.88 14.23 10.00
C PRO A 469 21.87 14.75 8.97
N ARG A 470 21.47 15.74 8.17
CA ARG A 470 22.37 16.48 7.26
C ARG A 470 22.84 17.75 7.94
N ASP A 471 24.15 17.88 8.13
CA ASP A 471 24.75 19.00 8.87
C ASP A 471 24.12 19.24 10.26
N GLY A 472 23.75 18.15 10.94
CA GLY A 472 23.09 18.16 12.25
C GLY A 472 21.61 18.58 12.21
N VAL A 473 20.99 18.61 11.05
CA VAL A 473 19.58 18.95 10.83
C VAL A 473 18.80 17.76 10.31
N VAL A 474 17.57 17.60 10.79
CA VAL A 474 16.56 16.73 10.20
C VAL A 474 15.46 17.60 9.62
N ASP A 475 15.18 17.41 8.34
CA ASP A 475 14.09 18.09 7.65
C ASP A 475 12.87 17.17 7.57
N LEU A 476 11.71 17.70 7.95
CA LEU A 476 10.42 17.03 7.89
C LEU A 476 9.49 17.77 6.94
N ASP A 477 8.78 17.04 6.10
CA ASP A 477 7.63 17.50 5.34
C ASP A 477 6.45 16.57 5.64
N ILE A 478 5.41 17.10 6.27
CA ILE A 478 4.32 16.32 6.85
C ILE A 478 3.02 16.79 6.24
N ILE A 479 2.31 15.89 5.59
CA ILE A 479 0.92 16.09 5.19
C ILE A 479 0.04 15.50 6.27
N VAL A 480 -0.82 16.33 6.84
CA VAL A 480 -1.83 15.91 7.81
C VAL A 480 -3.19 16.14 7.17
N ASP A 481 -4.04 15.12 7.24
CA ASP A 481 -5.44 15.21 6.85
C ASP A 481 -6.34 14.80 8.04
N ARG A 482 -7.64 14.65 7.80
CA ARG A 482 -8.64 14.29 8.81
C ARG A 482 -8.30 12.98 9.50
N THR A 483 -7.91 11.97 8.74
CA THR A 483 -7.67 10.59 9.22
C THR A 483 -6.30 10.03 8.87
N SER A 484 -5.36 10.84 8.37
CA SER A 484 -4.02 10.37 8.01
C SER A 484 -2.91 11.38 8.29
N VAL A 485 -1.70 10.84 8.43
CA VAL A 485 -0.45 11.58 8.48
C VAL A 485 0.54 10.86 7.56
N GLU A 486 1.09 11.59 6.58
CA GLU A 486 2.20 11.15 5.73
C GLU A 486 3.42 12.02 6.03
N VAL A 487 4.51 11.41 6.48
CA VAL A 487 5.76 12.09 6.87
C VAL A 487 6.85 11.76 5.85
N PHE A 488 7.50 12.78 5.29
CA PHE A 488 8.66 12.68 4.42
C PHE A 488 9.86 13.35 5.08
N MET A 489 11.04 12.74 4.95
CA MET A 489 12.23 13.14 5.71
C MET A 489 13.44 13.36 4.81
N ASN A 490 14.22 14.40 5.12
CA ASN A 490 15.52 14.72 4.50
C ASN A 490 15.48 14.81 2.97
N GLY A 491 14.64 15.66 2.40
CA GLY A 491 14.47 15.71 0.94
C GLY A 491 14.00 14.37 0.39
N ASP A 492 13.03 13.80 1.12
CA ASP A 492 12.17 12.70 0.71
C ASP A 492 12.83 11.33 0.58
N GLU A 493 13.96 11.13 1.26
CA GLU A 493 14.67 9.84 1.31
C GLU A 493 13.88 8.74 2.01
N HIS A 494 13.04 9.12 2.96
CA HIS A 494 12.27 8.20 3.79
C HIS A 494 10.84 8.70 3.96
N ALA A 495 9.90 7.76 4.04
CA ALA A 495 8.49 8.03 4.26
C ALA A 495 7.90 7.19 5.40
N LEU A 496 6.95 7.76 6.14
CA LEU A 496 6.13 7.08 7.13
C LEU A 496 4.67 7.49 6.96
N SER A 497 3.80 6.55 6.61
CA SER A 497 2.35 6.75 6.50
C SER A 497 1.59 6.07 7.62
N ALA A 498 0.64 6.79 8.21
CA ALA A 498 -0.28 6.23 9.19
C ALA A 498 -1.68 6.83 9.09
N VAL A 499 -2.71 6.00 9.24
CA VAL A 499 -4.04 6.51 9.65
C VAL A 499 -3.97 7.07 11.08
N VAL A 500 -4.62 8.19 11.35
CA VAL A 500 -4.58 8.86 12.66
C VAL A 500 -5.89 9.61 12.91
N TYR A 501 -6.49 9.40 14.08
CA TYR A 501 -7.77 10.02 14.43
C TYR A 501 -7.64 11.05 15.56
N GLY A 502 -8.08 12.28 15.31
CA GLY A 502 -8.21 13.33 16.32
C GLY A 502 -9.57 13.26 17.05
N ALA A 503 -9.65 13.79 18.27
CA ALA A 503 -10.91 13.87 19.01
C ALA A 503 -11.65 15.18 18.68
N ASN A 504 -12.95 15.15 18.37
CA ASN A 504 -13.82 16.34 18.20
C ASN A 504 -13.19 17.49 17.39
N ASP A 505 -12.78 17.24 16.13
CA ASP A 505 -12.07 18.21 15.27
C ASP A 505 -10.72 18.74 15.80
N ALA A 506 -10.09 18.05 16.75
CA ALA A 506 -8.79 18.44 17.26
C ALA A 506 -7.73 18.47 16.15
N ASN A 507 -7.24 19.68 15.87
CA ASN A 507 -6.15 19.95 14.94
C ASN A 507 -4.98 20.70 15.61
N GLY A 508 -4.91 20.67 16.95
CA GLY A 508 -3.84 21.32 17.69
C GLY A 508 -2.46 20.75 17.34
N LEU A 509 -1.45 21.61 17.40
CA LEU A 509 -0.05 21.26 17.13
C LEU A 509 0.85 21.78 18.24
N THR A 510 1.69 20.92 18.81
CA THR A 510 2.69 21.33 19.82
C THR A 510 4.04 20.66 19.58
N ALA A 511 5.10 21.26 20.11
CA ALA A 511 6.45 20.71 20.05
C ALA A 511 7.05 20.52 21.45
N GLU A 512 7.76 19.42 21.64
CA GLU A 512 8.42 19.02 22.88
C GLU A 512 9.84 18.56 22.61
N ALA A 513 10.74 18.75 23.58
CA ALA A 513 12.10 18.25 23.55
C ALA A 513 12.43 17.52 24.86
N PHE A 514 13.28 16.50 24.77
CA PHE A 514 13.67 15.66 25.90
C PHE A 514 15.19 15.58 26.02
N ASP A 515 15.66 15.52 27.27
CA ASP A 515 17.07 15.36 27.64
C ASP A 515 18.04 16.37 27.00
N GLY A 516 17.60 17.61 26.84
CA GLY A 516 18.41 18.75 26.39
C GLY A 516 17.58 19.81 25.68
N LEU A 517 18.24 20.66 24.91
CA LEU A 517 17.65 21.73 24.12
C LEU A 517 17.62 21.35 22.64
N ALA A 518 16.45 21.52 22.05
CA ALA A 518 16.26 21.43 20.61
C ALA A 518 15.96 22.80 20.01
N VAL A 519 16.33 22.97 18.75
CA VAL A 519 16.07 24.16 17.96
C VAL A 519 15.27 23.75 16.73
N ILE A 520 14.04 24.24 16.62
CA ILE A 520 13.35 24.30 15.34
C ILE A 520 13.90 25.51 14.61
N ARG A 521 14.74 25.30 13.60
CA ARG A 521 15.40 26.34 12.78
C ARG A 521 14.45 27.00 11.80
N SER A 522 13.36 26.32 11.47
CA SER A 522 12.25 26.89 10.72
C SER A 522 11.08 25.93 10.84
N MET A 523 9.87 26.48 10.88
CA MET A 523 8.65 25.70 10.71
C MET A 523 7.61 26.53 9.97
N THR A 524 6.96 25.92 8.99
CA THR A 524 5.81 26.48 8.27
C THR A 524 4.64 25.53 8.40
N VAL A 525 3.46 26.07 8.68
CA VAL A 525 2.18 25.37 8.64
C VAL A 525 1.31 26.06 7.62
N ALA A 526 0.94 25.35 6.56
CA ALA A 526 0.11 25.83 5.47
C ALA A 526 -1.22 25.06 5.47
N PRO A 527 -2.38 25.73 5.53
CA PRO A 527 -3.64 25.03 5.29
C PRO A 527 -3.66 24.50 3.85
N LEU A 528 -4.26 23.34 3.63
CA LEU A 528 -4.49 22.80 2.30
C LEU A 528 -5.96 22.99 1.92
N ALA A 529 -6.21 23.54 0.74
CA ALA A 529 -7.55 23.66 0.19
C ALA A 529 -8.11 22.26 -0.10
N PRO A 530 -9.38 21.96 0.27
CA PRO A 530 -10.00 20.67 -0.05
C PRO A 530 -10.05 20.41 -1.56
N ALA A 531 -9.73 19.19 -1.95
CA ALA A 531 -9.77 18.67 -3.32
C ALA A 531 -10.55 17.33 -3.38
N PRO A 532 -11.81 17.28 -2.92
CA PRO A 532 -12.59 16.04 -2.94
C PRO A 532 -12.90 15.61 -4.38
N PRO A 533 -13.10 14.30 -4.64
CA PRO A 533 -13.57 13.83 -5.93
C PRO A 533 -14.93 14.42 -6.28
N VAL A 534 -15.09 14.90 -7.51
CA VAL A 534 -16.34 15.52 -7.99
C VAL A 534 -16.96 14.72 -9.13
N LEU A 535 -18.30 14.78 -9.28
CA LEU A 535 -18.94 14.25 -10.48
C LEU A 535 -18.55 15.10 -11.69
N ARG A 536 -18.35 14.45 -12.84
CA ARG A 536 -18.16 15.16 -14.10
C ARG A 536 -19.49 15.82 -14.51
N GLY A 537 -19.46 17.15 -14.64
CA GLY A 537 -20.61 17.97 -15.07
C GLY A 537 -20.86 17.99 -16.57
#